data_AF-A0A7Y2GMD0-F1
#
_entry.id   AF-A0A7Y2GMD0-F1
#
_cell.length_a   1.000
_cell.length_b   1.000
_cell.length_c   1.000
_cell.angle_alpha   90.00
_cell.angle_beta   90.00
_cell.angle_gamma   90.00
#
_symmetry.space_group_name_H-M   'P 1'
#
loop_
_entity.id
_entity.type
_entity.pdbx_description
1 polymer ?
#
loop_
_entity_poly.entity_id
_entity_poly.type
_entity_poly.pdbx_seq_one_letter_code
_entity_poly.pdbx_strand_id
1 'polypeptide(L)'
;MKRAKFIYILTAGTAVVALPAWYYYHNEMADDKDLAKPQLLSTIWDSETIALIGKAYLNENPDENDAQKLISLLSDHISKENVGISASLINKIRNDYKTGEIVTIEGWDLSITEARQCALFALD
;
A
#
# COMPACT_ATOMS: atom_id res chain seq x y z
N MET A 1 -12.23 54.57 -34.38
CA MET A 1 -11.27 53.51 -34.75
C MET A 1 -10.44 53.12 -33.52
N LYS A 2 -10.51 51.83 -33.13
CA LYS A 2 -9.57 51.03 -32.30
C LYS A 2 -9.25 51.58 -30.89
N ARG A 3 -10.02 51.34 -29.80
CA ARG A 3 -10.42 50.08 -29.12
C ARG A 3 -9.27 49.10 -28.85
N ALA A 4 -8.58 49.26 -27.72
CA ALA A 4 -8.00 48.20 -26.87
C ALA A 4 -6.90 48.77 -25.96
N LYS A 5 -7.29 49.40 -24.86
CA LYS A 5 -6.41 49.65 -23.70
C LYS A 5 -7.18 49.25 -22.46
N PHE A 6 -7.33 47.96 -22.22
CA PHE A 6 -7.70 47.42 -20.91
C PHE A 6 -7.42 45.92 -20.97
N ILE A 7 -6.98 45.35 -19.85
CA ILE A 7 -6.53 43.97 -19.63
C ILE A 7 -5.00 43.82 -19.71
N TYR A 8 -4.33 44.40 -18.72
CA TYR A 8 -3.20 43.75 -18.07
C TYR A 8 -3.60 43.61 -16.60
N ILE A 9 -4.01 42.41 -16.20
CA ILE A 9 -4.02 41.82 -14.83
C ILE A 9 -4.78 40.50 -15.00
N LEU A 10 -4.07 39.37 -15.19
CA LEU A 10 -4.60 38.00 -14.98
C LEU A 10 -3.49 36.96 -15.23
N THR A 11 -2.38 37.03 -14.48
CA THR A 11 -1.33 36.00 -14.50
C THR A 11 -0.79 35.69 -13.11
N ALA A 12 -1.67 35.54 -12.11
CA ALA A 12 -1.26 35.11 -10.77
C ALA A 12 -2.35 34.28 -10.06
N GLY A 13 -3.00 33.35 -10.77
CA GLY A 13 -4.16 32.62 -10.24
C GLY A 13 -4.03 31.09 -10.13
N THR A 14 -3.12 30.44 -10.85
CA THR A 14 -3.20 28.97 -11.04
C THR A 14 -2.15 28.14 -10.28
N ALA A 15 -1.22 28.76 -9.54
CA ALA A 15 -0.13 28.02 -8.90
C ALA A 15 -0.47 27.42 -7.52
N VAL A 16 -1.63 27.72 -6.93
CA VAL A 16 -1.90 27.37 -5.52
C VAL A 16 -2.55 25.98 -5.34
N VAL A 17 -3.13 25.39 -6.38
CA VAL A 17 -3.85 24.10 -6.26
C VAL A 17 -3.04 22.89 -6.75
N ALA A 18 -1.93 23.10 -7.48
CA ALA A 18 -1.12 22.00 -8.00
C ALA A 18 -0.19 21.36 -6.94
N LEU A 19 0.25 22.14 -5.94
CA LEU A 19 1.19 21.65 -4.92
C LEU A 19 0.57 20.64 -3.94
N PRO A 20 -0.68 20.80 -3.45
CA PRO A 20 -1.31 19.78 -2.60
C PRO A 20 -1.58 18.49 -3.36
N ALA A 21 -2.00 18.56 -4.63
CA ALA A 21 -2.33 17.38 -5.42
C ALA A 21 -1.08 16.53 -5.72
N TRP A 22 0.06 17.15 -6.06
CA TRP A 22 1.31 16.43 -6.27
C TRP A 22 1.87 15.84 -4.97
N TYR A 23 1.78 16.57 -3.86
CA TYR A 23 2.19 16.06 -2.55
C TYR A 23 1.32 14.86 -2.11
N TYR A 24 0.00 14.93 -2.30
CA TYR A 24 -0.91 13.84 -1.97
C TYR A 24 -0.63 12.58 -2.81
N TYR A 25 -0.51 12.75 -4.14
CA TYR A 25 -0.26 11.64 -5.07
C TYR A 25 1.13 11.01 -4.90
N HIS A 26 2.14 11.81 -4.55
CA HIS A 26 3.49 11.28 -4.35
C HIS A 26 3.66 10.58 -3.00
N ASN A 27 2.89 10.99 -1.97
CA ASN A 27 2.97 10.39 -0.64
C ASN A 27 2.21 9.06 -0.56
N GLU A 28 1.13 8.86 -1.33
CA GLU A 28 0.48 7.55 -1.50
C GLU A 28 1.46 6.51 -2.05
N MET A 29 2.19 6.84 -3.13
CA MET A 29 3.15 5.91 -3.75
C MET A 29 4.36 5.54 -2.88
N ALA A 30 4.70 6.36 -1.88
CA ALA A 30 5.82 6.07 -0.98
C ALA A 30 5.41 5.12 0.15
N ASP A 31 4.16 5.20 0.60
CA ASP A 31 3.56 4.35 1.63
C ASP A 31 3.39 2.89 1.10
N ASP A 32 2.93 2.75 -0.15
CA ASP A 32 2.69 1.47 -0.80
C ASP A 32 3.91 0.53 -0.83
N LYS A 33 5.12 1.09 -1.04
CA LYS A 33 6.36 0.29 -1.12
C LYS A 33 6.78 -0.32 0.21
N ASP A 34 6.37 0.26 1.33
CA ASP A 34 6.64 -0.31 2.65
C ASP A 34 5.54 -1.30 3.07
N LEU A 35 4.31 -1.15 2.53
CA LEU A 35 3.24 -2.14 2.66
C LEU A 35 3.56 -3.43 1.90
N ALA A 36 4.11 -3.31 0.68
CA ALA A 36 4.44 -4.43 -0.19
C ALA A 36 5.71 -5.20 0.25
N LYS A 37 6.45 -4.74 1.26
CA LYS A 37 7.65 -5.43 1.75
C LYS A 37 7.33 -6.26 2.99
N PRO A 38 7.24 -7.61 2.87
CA PRO A 38 7.08 -8.46 4.03
C PRO A 38 8.43 -8.59 4.77
N GLN A 39 8.79 -7.55 5.53
CA GLN A 39 10.10 -7.42 6.18
C GLN A 39 10.45 -8.63 7.03
N LEU A 40 9.47 -9.23 7.72
CA LEU A 40 9.68 -10.42 8.53
C LEU A 40 10.00 -11.64 7.65
N LEU A 41 9.20 -11.89 6.62
CA LEU A 41 9.39 -13.03 5.73
C LEU A 41 10.66 -12.91 4.89
N SER A 42 11.06 -11.70 4.50
CA SER A 42 12.33 -11.46 3.80
C SER A 42 13.58 -11.81 4.62
N THR A 43 13.46 -12.07 5.93
CA THR A 43 14.57 -12.61 6.74
C THR A 43 14.74 -14.13 6.60
N ILE A 44 13.71 -14.83 6.10
CA ILE A 44 13.64 -16.30 6.03
C ILE A 44 13.57 -16.77 4.57
N TRP A 45 12.86 -16.02 3.73
CA TRP A 45 12.59 -16.34 2.33
C TRP A 45 13.26 -15.36 1.38
N ASP A 46 13.57 -15.86 0.18
CA ASP A 46 13.95 -15.03 -0.95
C ASP A 46 12.72 -14.39 -1.61
N SER A 47 12.97 -13.41 -2.49
CA SER A 47 11.92 -12.72 -3.23
C SER A 47 11.12 -13.64 -4.13
N GLU A 48 11.73 -14.70 -4.67
CA GLU A 48 11.04 -15.66 -5.53
C GLU A 48 9.99 -16.45 -4.74
N THR A 49 10.36 -16.96 -3.56
CA THR A 49 9.43 -17.65 -2.66
C THR A 49 8.31 -16.72 -2.21
N ILE A 50 8.63 -15.47 -1.83
CA ILE A 50 7.62 -14.46 -1.44
C ILE A 50 6.60 -14.24 -2.57
N ALA A 51 7.08 -14.07 -3.81
CA ALA A 51 6.22 -13.86 -4.97
C ALA A 51 5.40 -15.12 -5.31
N LEU A 52 5.96 -16.32 -5.14
CA LEU A 52 5.26 -17.58 -5.36
C LEU A 52 4.10 -17.75 -4.38
N ILE A 53 4.35 -17.55 -3.09
CA ILE A 53 3.33 -17.59 -2.05
C ILE A 53 2.26 -16.52 -2.29
N GLY A 54 2.67 -15.31 -2.68
CA GLY A 54 1.73 -14.24 -3.04
C GLY A 54 0.79 -14.63 -4.18
N LYS A 55 1.31 -15.24 -5.24
CA LYS A 55 0.48 -15.75 -6.35
C LYS A 55 -0.45 -16.87 -5.91
N ALA A 56 0.01 -17.78 -5.05
CA ALA A 56 -0.83 -18.84 -4.50
C ALA A 56 -2.00 -18.24 -3.69
N TYR A 57 -1.73 -17.25 -2.83
CA TYR A 57 -2.78 -16.53 -2.10
C TYR A 57 -3.84 -15.92 -3.03
N LEU A 58 -3.40 -15.22 -4.09
CA LEU A 58 -4.28 -14.56 -5.04
C LEU A 58 -5.15 -15.54 -5.84
N ASN A 59 -4.63 -16.73 -6.13
CA ASN A 59 -5.41 -17.79 -6.77
C ASN A 59 -6.51 -18.33 -5.86
N GLU A 60 -6.23 -18.45 -4.56
CA GLU A 60 -7.21 -18.89 -3.56
C GLU A 60 -8.20 -17.78 -3.17
N ASN A 61 -7.81 -16.51 -3.32
CA ASN A 61 -8.61 -15.33 -2.98
C ASN A 61 -8.76 -14.38 -4.19
N PRO A 62 -9.49 -14.79 -5.26
CA PRO A 62 -9.61 -13.97 -6.48
C PRO A 62 -10.21 -12.59 -6.23
N ASP A 63 -11.06 -12.46 -5.21
CA ASP A 63 -11.66 -11.18 -4.83
C ASP A 63 -10.62 -10.17 -4.34
N GLU A 64 -9.47 -10.63 -3.83
CA GLU A 64 -8.36 -9.78 -3.35
C GLU A 64 -7.26 -9.58 -4.41
N ASN A 65 -7.45 -10.06 -5.65
CA ASN A 65 -6.51 -9.87 -6.77
C ASN A 65 -6.62 -8.47 -7.40
N ASP A 66 -6.46 -7.45 -6.56
CA ASP A 66 -6.42 -6.04 -6.94
C ASP A 66 -5.49 -5.31 -5.97
N ALA A 67 -4.46 -4.66 -6.52
CA ALA A 67 -3.43 -4.00 -5.71
C ALA A 67 -4.01 -2.91 -4.79
N GLN A 68 -4.98 -2.13 -5.28
CA GLN A 68 -5.59 -1.05 -4.49
C GLN A 68 -6.43 -1.61 -3.34
N LYS A 69 -7.14 -2.72 -3.58
CA LYS A 69 -7.85 -3.44 -2.52
C LYS A 69 -6.89 -3.99 -1.47
N LEU A 70 -5.78 -4.60 -1.87
CA LEU A 70 -4.76 -5.09 -0.93
C LEU A 70 -4.13 -3.95 -0.10
N ILE A 71 -3.78 -2.84 -0.75
CA ILE A 71 -3.28 -1.63 -0.07
C ILE A 71 -4.30 -1.14 0.96
N SER A 72 -5.59 -1.06 0.58
CA SER A 72 -6.66 -0.68 1.50
C SER A 72 -6.78 -1.64 2.68
N LEU A 73 -6.72 -2.95 2.44
CA LEU A 73 -6.83 -3.97 3.49
C LEU A 73 -5.61 -3.98 4.43
N LEU A 74 -4.42 -3.72 3.90
CA LEU A 74 -3.18 -3.63 4.68
C LEU A 74 -3.16 -2.36 5.53
N SER A 75 -3.57 -1.24 4.93
CA SER A 75 -3.67 0.08 5.57
C SER A 75 -4.84 0.20 6.55
N ASP A 76 -5.81 -0.71 6.49
CA ASP A 76 -6.97 -0.67 7.36
C ASP A 76 -6.53 -0.74 8.83
N HIS A 77 -7.08 0.19 9.61
CA HIS A 77 -6.74 0.45 11.02
C HIS A 77 -5.30 0.89 11.30
N ILE A 78 -4.49 1.21 10.28
CA ILE A 78 -3.18 1.86 10.48
C ILE A 78 -3.42 3.38 10.66
N SER A 79 -3.39 3.84 11.91
CA SER A 79 -3.41 5.27 12.20
C SER A 79 -2.17 5.94 11.62
N LYS A 80 -2.37 6.88 10.67
CA LYS A 80 -1.30 7.70 10.08
C LYS A 80 -0.57 8.62 11.10
N GLU A 81 -1.07 8.70 12.32
CA GLU A 81 -0.53 9.55 13.37
C GLU A 81 0.46 8.78 14.27
N ASN A 82 1.76 9.06 14.07
CA ASN A 82 2.88 8.86 14.99
C ASN A 82 3.57 7.49 15.12
N VAL A 83 3.02 6.40 14.57
CA VAL A 83 3.71 5.10 14.54
C VAL A 83 4.00 4.73 13.09
N GLY A 84 5.29 4.53 12.74
CA GLY A 84 5.66 4.19 11.37
C GLY A 84 4.91 2.95 10.85
N ILE A 85 4.57 2.95 9.56
CA ILE A 85 3.74 1.93 8.89
C ILE A 85 4.21 0.50 9.22
N SER A 86 5.53 0.26 9.20
CA SER A 86 6.12 -1.04 9.53
C SER A 86 5.79 -1.51 10.96
N ALA A 87 5.80 -0.62 11.95
CA ALA A 87 5.50 -0.98 13.33
C ALA A 87 4.00 -1.29 13.52
N SER A 88 3.13 -0.57 12.81
CA SER A 88 1.69 -0.84 12.79
C SER A 88 1.38 -2.18 12.12
N LEU A 89 2.03 -2.50 11.00
CA LEU A 89 1.93 -3.81 10.35
C LEU A 89 2.40 -4.94 11.25
N ILE A 90 3.55 -4.81 11.92
CA ILE A 90 4.03 -5.82 12.87
C ILE A 90 3.03 -6.07 13.99
N ASN A 91 2.38 -5.02 14.49
CA ASN A 91 1.34 -5.19 15.51
C ASN A 91 0.09 -5.88 14.97
N LYS A 92 -0.30 -5.58 13.73
CA LYS A 92 -1.41 -6.25 13.03
C LYS A 92 -1.11 -7.74 12.84
N ILE A 93 0.05 -8.09 12.29
CA ILE A 93 0.53 -9.48 12.16
C ILE A 93 0.48 -10.22 13.50
N ARG A 94 0.99 -9.60 14.57
CA ARG A 94 0.93 -10.19 15.92
C ARG A 94 -0.51 -10.39 16.39
N ASN A 95 -1.40 -9.46 16.09
CA ASN A 95 -2.81 -9.58 16.42
C ASN A 95 -3.46 -10.73 15.64
N ASP A 96 -3.20 -10.84 14.34
CA ASP A 96 -3.72 -11.90 13.48
C ASP A 96 -3.36 -13.29 14.02
N TYR A 97 -2.09 -13.50 14.40
CA TYR A 97 -1.67 -14.74 15.06
C TYR A 97 -2.37 -14.97 16.40
N LYS A 98 -2.62 -13.91 17.17
CA LYS A 98 -3.29 -14.00 18.47
C LYS A 98 -4.78 -14.32 18.35
N THR A 99 -5.45 -13.81 17.30
CA THR A 99 -6.87 -14.02 17.04
C THR A 99 -7.14 -15.25 16.18
N GLY A 100 -6.08 -15.86 15.61
CA GLY A 100 -6.20 -17.03 14.74
C GLY A 100 -6.57 -16.66 13.30
N GLU A 101 -6.37 -15.41 12.89
CA GLU A 101 -6.49 -14.96 11.50
C GLU A 101 -5.27 -15.41 10.69
N ILE A 102 -5.24 -16.72 10.43
CA ILE A 102 -4.14 -17.43 9.77
C ILE A 102 -4.67 -18.10 8.50
N VAL A 103 -3.84 -18.13 7.47
CA VAL A 103 -4.05 -18.89 6.23
C VAL A 103 -2.90 -19.83 6.01
N THR A 104 -3.20 -21.03 5.50
CA THR A 104 -2.19 -22.03 5.15
C THR A 104 -2.01 -22.04 3.63
N ILE A 105 -0.83 -21.66 3.15
CA ILE A 105 -0.52 -21.54 1.72
C ILE A 105 0.74 -22.33 1.44
N GLU A 106 0.69 -23.29 0.51
CA GLU A 106 1.83 -24.16 0.19
C GLU A 106 2.49 -24.81 1.43
N GLY A 107 1.68 -25.12 2.45
CA GLY A 107 2.13 -25.72 3.71
C GLY A 107 2.71 -24.74 4.74
N TRP A 108 2.63 -23.44 4.49
CA TRP A 108 3.06 -22.39 5.42
C TRP A 108 1.86 -21.72 6.08
N ASP A 109 1.85 -21.70 7.40
CA ASP A 109 0.88 -20.94 8.18
C ASP A 109 1.35 -19.50 8.31
N LEU A 110 0.59 -18.58 7.70
CA LEU A 110 0.87 -17.15 7.66
C LEU A 110 -0.29 -16.39 8.27
N SER A 111 0.00 -15.26 8.92
CA SER A 111 -1.07 -14.30 9.20
C SER A 111 -1.73 -13.84 7.91
N ILE A 112 -3.02 -13.50 7.95
CA ILE A 112 -3.72 -12.93 6.79
C ILE A 112 -2.98 -11.66 6.30
N THR A 113 -2.47 -10.83 7.21
CA THR A 113 -1.68 -9.65 6.84
C THR A 113 -0.41 -10.02 6.07
N GLU A 114 0.37 -11.01 6.52
CA GLU A 114 1.58 -11.47 5.79
C GLU A 114 1.25 -12.02 4.41
N ALA A 115 0.20 -12.83 4.29
CA ALA A 115 -0.23 -13.37 3.01
C ALA A 115 -0.61 -12.27 2.03
N ARG A 116 -1.30 -11.22 2.52
CA ARG A 116 -1.63 -10.03 1.72
C ARG A 116 -0.40 -9.20 1.34
N GLN A 117 0.62 -9.11 2.19
CA GLN A 117 1.89 -8.46 1.83
C GLN A 117 2.61 -9.24 0.72
N CYS A 118 2.67 -10.58 0.81
CA CYS A 118 3.19 -11.42 -0.26
C CYS A 118 2.40 -11.25 -1.56
N ALA A 119 1.06 -11.16 -1.47
CA ALA A 119 0.19 -10.95 -2.61
C ALA A 119 0.45 -9.60 -3.29
N LEU A 120 0.57 -8.52 -2.50
CA LEU A 120 0.89 -7.20 -3.02
C LEU A 120 2.29 -7.18 -3.65
N PHE A 121 3.28 -7.82 -3.02
CA PHE A 121 4.62 -7.99 -3.58
C PHE A 121 4.63 -8.73 -4.92
N ALA A 122 3.69 -9.65 -5.13
CA ALA A 122 3.59 -10.40 -6.39
C ALA A 122 2.92 -9.61 -7.52
N LEU A 123 2.21 -8.52 -7.21
CA LEU A 123 1.55 -7.62 -8.17
C LEU A 123 2.40 -6.40 -8.53
N ASP A 124 3.34 -6.01 -7.66
CA ASP A 124 4.35 -4.97 -7.89
C ASP A 124 5.44 -5.39 -8.90
#